data_AF-A0A2P4SQF9-F1
#
_entry.id   AF-A0A2P4SQF9-F1
#
_cell.length_a   1.000
_cell.length_b   1.000
_cell.length_c   1.000
_cell.angle_alpha   90.00
_cell.angle_beta   90.00
_cell.angle_gamma   90.00
#
_symmetry.space_group_name_H-M   'P 1'
#
loop_
_entity.id
_entity.type
_entity.pdbx_description
1 polymer ?
#
loop_
_entity_poly.entity_id
_entity_poly.type
_entity_poly.pdbx_seq_one_letter_code
_entity_poly.pdbx_strand_id
1 'polypeptide(L)'
;GGRRASVLVTKGGTQILLQLLLNANKESPPNEELMVLLHTLLAKIGPKDKKIGMKARINGALNISLNLVKQNLQNHRLILPCLQVLRVYSTNSVNAVSLGKNGVVELMFKIIGPFSKKNTSLMKVALDTLAALLKSKTNARRAVDRGYIHVLLTIYVDWHRHDSRHRYMLIRKGVLQCIKSVTNIKLGRKAFIDANGMKILYNTSQECLAVRTLDPLVNTSSLIMRKCFPKNRLPLPTIKSAFHFQLPVIPASGPVAQMYNLPPDVDDVVDESDDNDDAETESEIETEDDKDQNF
;
A
#
# COMPACT_ATOMS: atom_id res chain seq x y z
N GLY A 1 0.15 -26.47 -4.14
CA GLY A 1 0.69 -25.75 -2.97
C GLY A 1 -0.40 -25.19 -2.03
N GLY A 2 -1.35 -24.39 -2.54
CA GLY A 2 -2.28 -23.61 -1.71
C GLY A 2 -3.21 -24.39 -0.77
N ARG A 3 -3.71 -25.57 -1.19
CA ARG A 3 -4.60 -26.41 -0.37
C ARG A 3 -3.90 -26.92 0.91
N ARG A 4 -2.64 -27.36 0.80
CA ARG A 4 -1.83 -27.82 1.95
C ARG A 4 -1.49 -26.68 2.92
N ALA A 5 -1.19 -25.49 2.41
CA ALA A 5 -0.95 -24.30 3.25
C ALA A 5 -2.22 -23.92 4.05
N SER A 6 -3.39 -23.97 3.42
CA SER A 6 -4.65 -23.70 4.12
C SER A 6 -4.94 -24.72 5.23
N VAL A 7 -4.68 -26.01 4.99
CA VAL A 7 -4.83 -27.05 6.01
C VAL A 7 -3.88 -26.82 7.19
N LEU A 8 -2.63 -26.42 6.92
CA LEU A 8 -1.69 -26.12 8.00
C LEU A 8 -2.15 -24.92 8.84
N VAL A 9 -2.72 -23.89 8.21
CA VAL A 9 -3.29 -22.73 8.91
C VAL A 9 -4.49 -23.13 9.78
N THR A 10 -5.42 -23.95 9.27
CA THR A 10 -6.58 -24.40 10.05
C THR A 10 -6.21 -25.31 11.22
N LYS A 11 -5.05 -25.96 11.16
CA LYS A 11 -4.47 -26.76 12.25
C LYS A 11 -3.52 -25.97 13.16
N GLY A 12 -3.54 -24.63 13.11
CA GLY A 12 -2.77 -23.78 14.03
C GLY A 12 -1.29 -23.61 13.67
N GLY A 13 -0.84 -24.07 12.50
CA GLY A 13 0.58 -24.04 12.13
C GLY A 13 1.20 -22.64 12.07
N THR A 14 0.43 -21.59 11.77
CA THR A 14 0.92 -20.20 11.87
C THR A 14 1.34 -19.86 13.30
N GLN A 15 0.52 -20.19 14.29
CA GLN A 15 0.80 -19.87 15.70
C GLN A 15 2.05 -20.62 16.16
N ILE A 16 2.18 -21.90 15.80
CA ILE A 16 3.36 -22.71 16.12
C ILE A 16 4.64 -22.07 15.52
N LEU A 17 4.61 -21.67 14.25
CA LEU A 17 5.77 -21.04 13.61
C LEU A 17 6.14 -19.69 14.24
N LEU A 18 5.15 -18.88 14.67
CA LEU A 18 5.42 -17.63 15.39
C LEU A 18 6.06 -17.90 16.77
N GLN A 19 5.62 -18.93 17.47
CA GLN A 19 6.22 -19.35 18.75
C GLN A 19 7.64 -19.88 18.58
N LEU A 20 7.87 -20.70 17.56
CA LEU A 20 9.22 -21.16 17.21
C LEU A 20 10.15 -19.99 16.86
N LEU A 21 9.63 -18.97 16.16
CA LEU A 21 10.40 -17.77 15.85
C LEU A 21 10.79 -16.98 17.10
N LEU A 22 9.88 -16.85 18.07
CA LEU A 22 10.17 -16.22 19.36
C LEU A 22 11.24 -16.98 20.13
N ASN A 23 11.17 -18.31 20.15
CA ASN A 23 12.14 -19.14 20.84
C ASN A 23 13.52 -19.07 20.18
N ALA A 24 13.59 -19.18 18.85
CA ALA A 24 14.83 -19.03 18.10
C ALA A 24 15.50 -17.65 18.30
N ASN A 25 14.70 -16.61 18.50
CA ASN A 25 15.21 -15.25 18.77
C ASN A 25 15.77 -15.07 20.20
N LYS A 26 15.43 -15.95 21.14
CA LYS A 26 15.99 -15.93 22.51
C LYS A 26 17.37 -16.56 22.59
N GLU A 27 17.77 -17.35 21.59
CA GLU A 27 19.11 -17.91 21.50
C GLU A 27 20.15 -16.82 21.29
N SER A 28 21.35 -16.97 21.87
CA SER A 28 22.44 -16.00 21.76
C SER A 28 23.73 -16.70 21.31
N PRO A 29 24.16 -16.53 20.04
CA PRO A 29 23.49 -15.79 18.96
C PRO A 29 22.30 -16.57 18.36
N PRO A 30 21.29 -15.87 17.78
CA PRO A 30 20.22 -16.55 17.05
C PRO A 30 20.75 -17.35 15.87
N ASN A 31 20.26 -18.57 15.69
CA ASN A 31 20.63 -19.39 14.53
C ASN A 31 20.08 -18.79 13.22
N GLU A 32 20.95 -18.24 12.38
CA GLU A 32 20.57 -17.59 11.13
C GLU A 32 19.83 -18.52 10.16
N GLU A 33 20.27 -19.78 10.05
CA GLU A 33 19.63 -20.74 9.16
C GLU A 33 18.21 -21.07 9.60
N LEU A 34 18.01 -21.26 10.91
CA LEU A 34 16.69 -21.44 11.49
C LEU A 34 15.80 -20.19 11.27
N MET A 35 16.35 -18.99 11.44
CA MET A 35 15.64 -17.74 11.16
C MET A 35 15.18 -17.65 9.70
N VAL A 36 16.05 -17.98 8.74
CA VAL A 36 15.71 -18.02 7.31
C VAL A 36 14.59 -19.02 7.04
N LEU A 37 14.67 -20.23 7.60
CA LEU A 37 13.68 -21.29 7.41
C LEU A 37 12.31 -20.91 7.98
N LEU A 38 12.26 -20.41 9.22
CA LEU A 38 11.02 -20.00 9.86
C LEU A 38 10.33 -18.86 9.10
N HIS A 39 11.07 -17.82 8.70
CA HIS A 39 10.51 -16.74 7.88
C HIS A 39 10.06 -17.23 6.50
N THR A 40 10.78 -18.16 5.87
CA THR A 40 10.39 -18.73 4.58
C THR A 40 9.07 -19.50 4.68
N LEU A 41 8.90 -20.28 5.75
CA LEU A 41 7.64 -20.99 6.02
C LEU A 41 6.50 -20.01 6.29
N LEU A 42 6.72 -19.00 7.14
CA LEU A 42 5.75 -17.94 7.42
C LEU A 42 5.36 -17.16 6.16
N ALA A 43 6.31 -16.81 5.30
CA ALA A 43 6.04 -16.13 4.03
C ALA A 43 5.14 -16.96 3.09
N LYS A 44 5.25 -18.30 3.15
CA LYS A 44 4.49 -19.23 2.30
C LYS A 44 3.07 -19.46 2.81
N ILE A 45 2.87 -19.56 4.12
CA ILE A 45 1.55 -19.82 4.72
C ILE A 45 0.80 -18.53 5.08
N GLY A 46 1.52 -17.45 5.38
CA GLY A 46 0.95 -16.20 5.88
C GLY A 46 -0.15 -15.60 5.00
N PRO A 47 -0.01 -15.59 3.65
CA PRO A 47 -1.09 -15.12 2.77
C PRO A 47 -2.40 -15.94 2.85
N LYS A 48 -2.40 -17.10 3.52
CA LYS A 48 -3.58 -17.94 3.76
C LYS A 48 -4.18 -17.77 5.16
N ASP A 49 -3.51 -17.07 6.05
CA ASP A 49 -3.99 -16.77 7.40
C ASP A 49 -4.35 -15.29 7.52
N LYS A 50 -5.64 -14.96 7.41
CA LYS A 50 -6.13 -13.57 7.49
C LYS A 50 -5.78 -12.90 8.82
N LYS A 51 -5.60 -13.67 9.91
CA LYS A 51 -5.30 -13.15 11.25
C LYS A 51 -3.80 -13.14 11.56
N ILE A 52 -2.91 -13.50 10.63
CA ILE A 52 -1.46 -13.57 10.90
C ILE A 52 -0.87 -12.24 11.39
N GLY A 53 -1.30 -11.11 10.83
CA GLY A 53 -0.81 -9.80 11.25
C GLY A 53 -1.11 -9.52 12.72
N MET A 54 -2.36 -9.80 13.14
CA MET A 54 -2.78 -9.67 14.54
C MET A 54 -2.02 -10.64 15.44
N LYS A 55 -1.91 -11.92 15.06
CA LYS A 55 -1.15 -12.95 15.81
C LYS A 55 0.32 -12.55 15.98
N ALA A 56 0.97 -12.07 14.93
CA ALA A 56 2.37 -11.66 14.99
C ALA A 56 2.58 -10.44 15.89
N ARG A 57 1.62 -9.51 15.92
CA ARG A 57 1.64 -8.35 16.83
C ARG A 57 1.48 -8.78 18.28
N ILE A 58 0.43 -9.54 18.61
CA ILE A 58 0.11 -9.95 19.98
C ILE A 58 1.23 -10.81 20.58
N ASN A 59 1.79 -11.74 19.81
CA ASN A 59 2.88 -12.58 20.29
C ASN A 59 4.27 -11.89 20.25
N GLY A 60 4.37 -10.63 19.79
CA GLY A 60 5.65 -9.91 19.69
C GLY A 60 6.56 -10.32 18.52
N ALA A 61 6.17 -11.31 17.72
CA ALA A 61 6.94 -11.84 16.60
C ALA A 61 7.16 -10.83 15.46
N LEU A 62 6.26 -9.84 15.31
CA LEU A 62 6.38 -8.79 14.29
C LEU A 62 7.71 -8.03 14.39
N ASN A 63 8.13 -7.71 15.61
CA ASN A 63 9.36 -6.93 15.85
C ASN A 63 10.63 -7.73 15.51
N ILE A 64 10.59 -9.06 15.55
CA ILE A 64 11.72 -9.92 15.17
C ILE A 64 12.03 -9.71 13.69
N SER A 65 11.03 -9.90 12.82
CA SER A 65 11.22 -9.71 11.37
C SER A 65 11.66 -8.29 11.03
N LEU A 66 11.11 -7.29 11.73
CA LEU A 66 11.51 -5.89 11.57
C LEU A 66 12.98 -5.66 11.90
N ASN A 67 13.43 -6.12 13.07
CA ASN A 67 14.78 -5.90 13.55
C ASN A 67 15.82 -6.63 12.69
N LEU A 68 15.51 -7.84 12.23
CA LEU A 68 16.36 -8.60 11.31
C LEU A 68 16.62 -7.83 10.01
N VAL A 69 15.58 -7.20 9.43
CA VAL A 69 15.76 -6.38 8.22
C VAL A 69 16.60 -5.13 8.52
N LYS A 70 16.33 -4.43 9.63
CA LYS A 70 17.07 -3.21 9.99
C LYS A 70 18.56 -3.45 10.19
N GLN A 71 18.93 -4.57 10.81
CA GLN A 71 20.31 -4.85 11.22
C GLN A 71 21.14 -5.51 10.11
N ASN A 72 20.50 -6.17 9.14
CA ASN A 72 21.21 -7.06 8.21
C ASN A 72 21.06 -6.66 6.74
N LEU A 73 20.99 -5.36 6.42
CA LEU A 73 20.68 -4.84 5.06
C LEU A 73 21.51 -5.45 3.92
N GLN A 74 22.73 -5.91 4.20
CA GLN A 74 23.61 -6.54 3.21
C GLN A 74 23.36 -8.05 3.05
N ASN A 75 22.69 -8.71 4.00
CA ASN A 75 22.37 -10.14 3.96
C ASN A 75 21.02 -10.36 3.26
N HIS A 76 21.04 -10.37 1.92
CA HIS A 76 19.82 -10.55 1.12
C HIS A 76 19.15 -11.92 1.31
N ARG A 77 19.91 -12.97 1.68
CA ARG A 77 19.37 -14.31 1.96
C ARG A 77 18.44 -14.27 3.17
N LEU A 78 18.86 -13.58 4.24
CA LEU A 78 18.07 -13.40 5.46
C LEU A 78 16.90 -12.42 5.25
N ILE A 79 17.16 -11.29 4.59
CA ILE A 79 16.16 -10.22 4.46
C ILE A 79 14.99 -10.60 3.58
N LEU A 80 15.22 -11.32 2.48
CA LEU A 80 14.16 -11.62 1.51
C LEU A 80 12.93 -12.26 2.16
N PRO A 81 13.04 -13.38 2.91
CA PRO A 81 11.88 -13.96 3.58
C PRO A 81 11.34 -13.07 4.71
N CYS A 82 12.19 -12.31 5.42
CA CYS A 82 11.73 -11.36 6.43
C CYS A 82 10.82 -10.27 5.82
N LEU A 83 11.20 -9.70 4.67
CA LEU A 83 10.37 -8.72 3.97
C LEU A 83 9.08 -9.31 3.42
N GLN A 84 9.10 -10.56 2.96
CA GLN A 84 7.87 -11.24 2.53
C GLN A 84 6.89 -11.40 3.69
N VAL A 85 7.39 -11.68 4.89
CA VAL A 85 6.60 -11.75 6.12
C VAL A 85 6.09 -10.35 6.52
N LEU A 86 6.94 -9.32 6.52
CA LEU A 86 6.52 -7.94 6.79
C LEU A 86 5.45 -7.44 5.80
N ARG A 87 5.54 -7.82 4.52
CA ARG A 87 4.49 -7.55 3.53
C ARG A 87 3.15 -8.13 3.97
N VAL A 88 3.13 -9.38 4.44
CA VAL A 88 1.91 -10.03 4.91
C VAL A 88 1.40 -9.33 6.18
N TYR A 89 2.27 -8.97 7.11
CA TYR A 89 1.85 -8.24 8.32
C TYR A 89 1.23 -6.87 8.00
N SER A 90 1.75 -6.19 6.97
CA SER A 90 1.29 -4.87 6.53
C SER A 90 -0.07 -4.87 5.82
N THR A 91 -0.70 -6.03 5.58
CA THR A 91 -2.07 -6.05 5.04
C THR A 91 -3.12 -5.68 6.08
N ASN A 92 -2.79 -5.75 7.37
CA ASN A 92 -3.61 -5.20 8.46
C ASN A 92 -3.26 -3.71 8.65
N SER A 93 -4.28 -2.85 8.71
CA SER A 93 -4.12 -1.38 8.76
C SER A 93 -3.33 -0.91 9.98
N VAL A 94 -3.66 -1.42 11.17
CA VAL A 94 -2.97 -1.10 12.43
C VAL A 94 -1.49 -1.47 12.36
N ASN A 95 -1.17 -2.65 11.82
CA ASN A 95 0.21 -3.06 11.61
C ASN A 95 0.93 -2.19 10.57
N ALA A 96 0.27 -1.80 9.48
CA ALA A 96 0.86 -0.92 8.48
C ALA A 96 1.26 0.42 9.10
N VAL A 97 0.37 1.04 9.89
CA VAL A 97 0.65 2.29 10.60
C VAL A 97 1.80 2.11 11.59
N SER A 98 1.78 1.04 12.40
CA SER A 98 2.82 0.74 13.38
C SER A 98 4.19 0.51 12.73
N LEU A 99 4.27 -0.27 11.65
CA LEU A 99 5.50 -0.47 10.87
C LEU A 99 6.00 0.85 10.28
N GLY A 100 5.11 1.71 9.81
CA GLY A 100 5.45 3.05 9.35
C GLY A 100 6.04 3.93 10.45
N LYS A 101 5.45 3.94 11.65
CA LYS A 101 6.00 4.64 12.84
C LYS A 101 7.40 4.11 13.19
N ASN A 102 7.63 2.82 12.97
CA ASN A 102 8.91 2.15 13.21
C ASN A 102 9.95 2.32 12.07
N GLY A 103 9.72 3.19 11.09
CA GLY A 103 10.70 3.54 10.07
C GLY A 103 10.78 2.57 8.88
N VAL A 104 9.79 1.69 8.70
CA VAL A 104 9.83 0.68 7.62
C VAL A 104 9.62 1.31 6.26
N VAL A 105 8.86 2.40 6.15
CA VAL A 105 8.68 3.12 4.87
C VAL A 105 10.03 3.63 4.38
N GLU A 106 10.77 4.31 5.23
CA GLU A 106 12.11 4.84 4.99
C GLU A 106 13.10 3.72 4.67
N LEU A 107 13.00 2.59 5.38
CA LEU A 107 13.81 1.40 5.11
C LEU A 107 13.54 0.82 3.72
N MET A 108 12.27 0.79 3.28
CA MET A 108 11.94 0.34 1.93
C MET A 108 12.59 1.26 0.90
N PHE A 109 12.53 2.58 1.07
CA PHE A 109 13.19 3.54 0.20
C PHE A 109 14.72 3.37 0.16
N LYS A 110 15.36 3.01 1.28
CA LYS A 110 16.79 2.65 1.29
C LYS A 110 17.10 1.40 0.45
N ILE A 111 16.21 0.41 0.43
CA ILE A 111 16.37 -0.83 -0.33
C ILE A 111 16.09 -0.61 -1.83
N ILE A 112 15.05 0.16 -2.16
CA ILE A 112 14.62 0.35 -3.56
C ILE A 112 15.34 1.50 -4.28
N GLY A 113 15.94 2.43 -3.53
CA GLY A 113 16.57 3.64 -4.07
C GLY A 113 17.74 3.35 -5.01
N PRO A 114 18.75 2.56 -4.60
CA PRO A 114 19.87 2.23 -5.47
C PRO A 114 19.41 1.38 -6.67
N PHE A 115 19.66 1.87 -7.88
CA PHE A 115 19.41 1.09 -9.09
C PHE A 115 20.34 -0.14 -9.12
N SER A 116 19.76 -1.33 -9.25
CA SER A 116 20.54 -2.58 -9.33
C SER A 116 19.79 -3.70 -10.03
N LYS A 117 20.49 -4.37 -10.96
CA LYS A 117 20.01 -5.58 -11.66
C LYS A 117 20.39 -6.89 -10.94
N LYS A 118 21.14 -6.84 -9.84
CA LYS A 118 21.66 -8.03 -9.13
C LYS A 118 20.60 -8.70 -8.24
N ASN A 119 19.79 -7.92 -7.50
CA ASN A 119 18.88 -8.45 -6.47
C ASN A 119 17.41 -8.16 -6.79
N THR A 120 16.98 -8.50 -8.00
CA THR A 120 15.65 -8.14 -8.49
C THR A 120 14.50 -8.79 -7.73
N SER A 121 14.69 -9.98 -7.15
CA SER A 121 13.69 -10.61 -6.28
C SER A 121 13.44 -9.80 -5.01
N LEU A 122 14.51 -9.30 -4.38
CA LEU A 122 14.43 -8.45 -3.20
C LEU A 122 13.73 -7.12 -3.53
N MET A 123 14.12 -6.49 -4.65
CA MET A 123 13.49 -5.26 -5.16
C MET A 123 11.98 -5.42 -5.35
N LYS A 124 11.54 -6.51 -5.99
CA LYS A 124 10.10 -6.80 -6.19
C LYS A 124 9.37 -6.93 -4.87
N VAL A 125 9.92 -7.69 -3.91
CA VAL A 125 9.29 -7.85 -2.60
C VAL A 125 9.26 -6.53 -1.83
N ALA A 126 10.35 -5.76 -1.84
CA ALA A 126 10.40 -4.45 -1.18
C ALA A 126 9.37 -3.47 -1.74
N LEU A 127 9.18 -3.44 -3.07
CA LEU A 127 8.13 -2.65 -3.71
C LEU A 127 6.71 -3.12 -3.35
N ASP A 128 6.47 -4.43 -3.30
CA ASP A 128 5.17 -4.95 -2.85
C ASP A 128 4.90 -4.60 -1.38
N THR A 129 5.92 -4.71 -0.51
CA THR A 129 5.84 -4.32 0.91
C THR A 129 5.56 -2.83 1.05
N LEU A 130 6.29 -2.00 0.31
CA LEU A 130 6.08 -0.55 0.30
C LEU A 130 4.68 -0.20 -0.19
N ALA A 131 4.21 -0.79 -1.28
CA ALA A 131 2.87 -0.55 -1.80
C ALA A 131 1.77 -0.93 -0.80
N ALA A 132 1.95 -2.01 -0.03
CA ALA A 132 1.04 -2.41 1.04
C ALA A 132 1.04 -1.41 2.21
N LEU A 133 2.22 -0.97 2.66
CA LEU A 133 2.36 0.04 3.72
C LEU A 133 1.71 1.37 3.33
N LEU A 134 1.88 1.80 2.08
CA LEU A 134 1.38 3.08 1.56
C LEU A 134 -0.14 3.09 1.32
N LYS A 135 -0.85 1.97 1.52
CA LYS A 135 -2.33 1.99 1.52
C LYS A 135 -2.91 2.73 2.73
N SER A 136 -2.16 2.78 3.84
CA SER A 136 -2.52 3.60 5.00
C SER A 136 -2.34 5.08 4.66
N LYS A 137 -3.36 5.91 4.89
CA LYS A 137 -3.31 7.37 4.72
C LYS A 137 -2.15 7.99 5.51
N THR A 138 -1.95 7.58 6.77
CA THR A 138 -0.84 8.04 7.62
C THR A 138 0.53 7.76 7.01
N ASN A 139 0.73 6.58 6.45
CA ASN A 139 2.00 6.22 5.80
C ASN A 139 2.17 6.91 4.45
N ALA A 140 1.09 7.06 3.68
CA ALA A 140 1.11 7.84 2.45
C ALA A 140 1.51 9.29 2.75
N ARG A 141 0.88 9.93 3.74
CA ARG A 141 1.24 11.28 4.21
C ARG A 141 2.71 11.37 4.60
N ARG A 142 3.21 10.43 5.42
CA ARG A 142 4.64 10.34 5.78
C ARG A 142 5.54 10.29 4.56
N ALA A 143 5.16 9.53 3.53
CA ALA A 143 5.95 9.45 2.29
C ALA A 143 5.92 10.78 1.49
N VAL A 144 4.79 11.48 1.46
CA VAL A 144 4.69 12.81 0.87
C VAL A 144 5.60 13.80 1.59
N ASP A 145 5.51 13.87 2.93
CA ASP A 145 6.27 14.84 3.74
C ASP A 145 7.79 14.64 3.63
N ARG A 146 8.24 13.42 3.31
CA ARG A 146 9.65 13.09 3.06
C ARG A 146 10.09 13.27 1.60
N GLY A 147 9.22 13.77 0.72
CA GLY A 147 9.54 13.99 -0.69
C GLY A 147 9.67 12.70 -1.52
N TYR A 148 9.12 11.58 -1.04
CA TYR A 148 9.34 10.29 -1.69
C TYR A 148 8.60 10.08 -3.00
N ILE A 149 7.64 10.93 -3.37
CA ILE A 149 7.01 10.86 -4.70
C ILE A 149 8.03 11.14 -5.80
N HIS A 150 8.88 12.15 -5.61
CA HIS A 150 9.96 12.44 -6.56
C HIS A 150 10.91 11.24 -6.69
N VAL A 151 11.28 10.63 -5.56
CA VAL A 151 12.13 9.42 -5.54
C VAL A 151 11.49 8.26 -6.29
N LEU A 152 10.19 7.99 -6.10
CA LEU A 152 9.48 6.95 -6.85
C LEU A 152 9.47 7.22 -8.36
N LEU A 153 9.27 8.46 -8.78
CA LEU A 153 9.31 8.85 -10.20
C LEU A 153 10.71 8.67 -10.79
N THR A 154 11.77 9.06 -10.07
CA THR A 154 13.16 8.82 -10.48
C THR A 154 13.44 7.33 -10.65
N ILE A 155 13.10 6.51 -9.65
CA ILE A 155 13.28 5.05 -9.71
C ILE A 155 12.51 4.46 -10.91
N TYR A 156 11.27 4.91 -11.15
CA TYR A 156 10.47 4.44 -12.29
C TYR A 156 11.15 4.74 -13.63
N VAL A 157 11.65 5.97 -13.81
CA VAL A 157 12.34 6.41 -15.03
C VAL A 157 13.65 5.65 -15.22
N ASP A 158 14.43 5.44 -14.16
CA ASP A 158 15.69 4.69 -14.24
C ASP A 158 15.44 3.24 -14.68
N TRP A 159 14.45 2.57 -14.11
CA TRP A 159 14.07 1.23 -14.56
C TRP A 159 13.53 1.22 -15.98
N HIS A 160 12.75 2.21 -16.38
CA HIS A 160 12.22 2.30 -17.74
C HIS A 160 13.33 2.44 -18.79
N ARG A 161 14.28 3.35 -18.59
CA ARG A 161 15.40 3.60 -19.50
C ARG A 161 16.32 2.39 -19.66
N HIS A 162 16.44 1.57 -18.61
CA HIS A 162 17.37 0.44 -18.58
C HIS A 162 16.72 -0.94 -18.79
N ASP A 163 15.44 -0.99 -19.18
CA ASP A 163 14.65 -2.21 -19.41
C ASP A 163 14.19 -2.36 -20.87
N SER A 164 15.12 -2.19 -21.81
CA SER A 164 14.88 -2.31 -23.26
C SER A 164 14.38 -3.69 -23.69
N ARG A 165 14.67 -4.74 -22.91
CA ARG A 165 14.19 -6.12 -23.14
C ARG A 165 12.98 -6.50 -22.28
N HIS A 166 12.42 -5.55 -21.54
CA HIS A 166 11.22 -5.72 -20.71
C HIS A 166 11.30 -6.85 -19.66
N ARG A 167 12.52 -7.22 -19.24
CA ARG A 167 12.78 -8.28 -18.26
C ARG A 167 12.45 -7.84 -16.84
N TYR A 168 12.41 -6.53 -16.60
CA TYR A 168 12.18 -5.93 -15.29
C TYR A 168 10.79 -5.32 -15.18
N MET A 169 9.86 -5.84 -15.99
CA MET A 169 8.52 -5.29 -16.08
C MET A 169 7.84 -5.22 -14.69
N LEU A 170 7.93 -6.29 -13.91
CA LEU A 170 7.30 -6.36 -12.60
C LEU A 170 7.85 -5.32 -11.60
N ILE A 171 9.11 -4.89 -11.75
CA ILE A 171 9.70 -3.85 -10.90
C ILE A 171 9.07 -2.49 -11.25
N ARG A 172 9.05 -2.13 -12.54
CA ARG A 172 8.39 -0.89 -13.01
C ARG A 172 6.93 -0.84 -12.55
N LYS A 173 6.20 -1.96 -12.65
CA LYS A 173 4.82 -2.08 -12.16
C LYS A 173 4.73 -1.87 -10.64
N GLY A 174 5.65 -2.45 -9.86
CA GLY A 174 5.71 -2.26 -8.40
C GLY A 174 5.91 -0.81 -7.99
N VAL A 175 6.77 -0.06 -8.71
CA VAL A 175 6.96 1.38 -8.49
C VAL A 175 5.66 2.15 -8.77
N LEU A 176 4.99 1.85 -9.89
CA LEU A 176 3.69 2.46 -10.18
C LEU A 176 2.63 2.13 -9.13
N GLN A 177 2.62 0.92 -8.55
CA GLN A 177 1.70 0.60 -7.46
C GLN A 177 1.97 1.46 -6.21
N CYS A 178 3.24 1.75 -5.89
CA CYS A 178 3.58 2.67 -4.80
C CYS A 178 3.05 4.07 -5.08
N ILE A 179 3.26 4.61 -6.30
CA ILE A 179 2.73 5.93 -6.70
C ILE A 179 1.19 5.93 -6.64
N LYS A 180 0.55 4.86 -7.12
CA LYS A 180 -0.91 4.70 -7.07
C LYS A 180 -1.45 4.74 -5.64
N SER A 181 -0.76 4.12 -4.68
CA SER A 181 -1.13 4.17 -3.27
C SER A 181 -0.97 5.58 -2.68
N VAL A 182 0.16 6.25 -2.91
CA VAL A 182 0.39 7.62 -2.37
C VAL A 182 -0.62 8.63 -2.94
N THR A 183 -0.94 8.52 -4.23
CA THR A 183 -1.91 9.39 -4.90
C THR A 183 -3.37 9.13 -4.49
N ASN A 184 -3.64 8.19 -3.59
CA ASN A 184 -4.97 8.07 -2.98
C ASN A 184 -5.32 9.28 -2.08
N ILE A 185 -4.32 9.98 -1.51
CA ILE A 185 -4.57 11.16 -0.70
C ILE A 185 -4.34 12.45 -1.51
N LYS A 186 -5.10 13.52 -1.21
CA LYS A 186 -5.00 14.85 -1.86
C LYS A 186 -3.58 15.39 -1.95
N LEU A 187 -2.84 15.33 -0.86
CA LEU A 187 -1.45 15.81 -0.79
C LEU A 187 -0.51 14.97 -1.65
N GLY A 188 -0.78 13.67 -1.78
CA GLY A 188 -0.06 12.78 -2.68
C GLY A 188 -0.35 13.11 -4.14
N ARG A 189 -1.60 13.44 -4.49
CA ARG A 189 -1.95 13.93 -5.84
C ARG A 189 -1.21 15.23 -6.15
N LYS A 190 -1.26 16.20 -5.25
CA LYS A 190 -0.54 17.47 -5.40
C LYS A 190 0.96 17.27 -5.59
N ALA A 191 1.62 16.55 -4.69
CA ALA A 191 3.05 16.30 -4.79
C ALA A 191 3.45 15.48 -6.04
N PHE A 192 2.56 14.63 -6.56
CA PHE A 192 2.77 13.95 -7.84
C PHE A 192 2.72 14.90 -9.04
N ILE A 193 1.77 15.84 -9.05
CA ILE A 193 1.66 16.88 -10.08
C ILE A 193 2.87 17.80 -10.03
N ASP A 194 3.22 18.28 -8.84
CA ASP A 194 4.36 19.19 -8.59
C ASP A 194 5.69 18.54 -9.03
N ALA A 195 5.83 17.22 -8.85
CA ALA A 195 6.98 16.44 -9.33
C ALA A 195 6.94 16.10 -10.83
N ASN A 196 6.08 16.76 -11.61
CA ASN A 196 5.90 16.54 -13.06
C ASN A 196 5.49 15.11 -13.43
N GLY A 197 4.81 14.41 -12.50
CA GLY A 197 4.44 13.00 -12.64
C GLY A 197 3.52 12.75 -13.83
N MET A 198 2.63 13.70 -14.17
CA MET A 198 1.75 13.62 -15.34
C MET A 198 2.54 13.45 -16.64
N LYS A 199 3.53 14.32 -16.89
CA LYS A 199 4.35 14.28 -18.11
C LYS A 199 5.19 13.00 -18.17
N ILE A 200 5.78 12.59 -17.04
CA ILE A 200 6.58 11.37 -16.94
C ILE A 200 5.72 10.15 -17.29
N LEU A 201 4.58 9.97 -16.62
CA LEU A 201 3.73 8.82 -16.87
C LEU A 201 3.12 8.82 -18.28
N TYR A 202 2.79 9.98 -18.83
CA TYR A 202 2.31 10.10 -20.21
C TYR A 202 3.37 9.63 -21.21
N ASN A 203 4.58 10.22 -21.18
CA ASN A 203 5.65 9.91 -22.12
C ASN A 203 6.05 8.43 -22.08
N THR A 204 6.31 7.91 -20.88
CA THR A 204 6.68 6.51 -20.69
C THR A 204 5.56 5.54 -21.10
N SER A 205 4.29 5.95 -20.99
CA SER A 205 3.16 5.14 -21.47
C SER A 205 3.12 5.11 -23.00
N GLN A 206 3.36 6.24 -23.68
CA GLN A 206 3.45 6.30 -25.15
C GLN A 206 4.50 5.33 -25.69
N GLU A 207 5.69 5.31 -25.08
CA GLU A 207 6.78 4.38 -25.45
C GLU A 207 6.40 2.89 -25.25
N CYS A 208 5.43 2.59 -24.38
CA CYS A 208 5.00 1.22 -24.11
C CYS A 208 3.81 0.76 -24.95
N LEU A 209 3.10 1.65 -25.66
CA LEU A 209 1.82 1.33 -26.34
C LEU A 209 1.92 0.22 -27.39
N ALA A 210 3.05 0.14 -28.10
CA ALA A 210 3.25 -0.84 -29.16
C ALA A 210 3.47 -2.28 -28.64
N VAL A 211 3.70 -2.46 -27.33
CA VAL A 211 4.11 -3.73 -26.75
C VAL A 211 3.06 -4.22 -25.75
N ARG A 212 2.22 -5.17 -26.19
CA ARG A 212 1.08 -5.71 -25.40
C ARG A 212 1.47 -6.25 -24.02
N THR A 213 2.68 -6.80 -23.86
CA THR A 213 3.14 -7.28 -22.54
C THR A 213 3.34 -6.16 -21.52
N LEU A 214 3.41 -4.90 -21.98
CA LEU A 214 3.53 -3.70 -21.16
C LEU A 214 2.18 -3.04 -20.83
N ASP A 215 1.04 -3.52 -21.35
CA ASP A 215 -0.30 -3.00 -21.05
C ASP A 215 -0.57 -2.78 -19.54
N PRO A 216 -0.11 -3.67 -18.62
CA PRO A 216 -0.31 -3.45 -17.20
C PRO A 216 0.32 -2.14 -16.67
N LEU A 217 1.38 -1.64 -17.31
CA LEU A 217 1.92 -0.32 -17.00
C LEU A 217 1.02 0.78 -17.46
N VAL A 218 0.65 0.77 -18.75
CA VAL A 218 -0.15 1.82 -19.39
C VAL A 218 -1.46 1.96 -18.62
N ASN A 219 -2.07 0.83 -18.24
CA ASN A 219 -3.27 0.81 -17.42
C ASN A 219 -3.04 1.43 -16.03
N THR A 220 -1.95 1.07 -15.34
CA THR A 220 -1.67 1.63 -14.01
C THR A 220 -1.35 3.13 -14.10
N SER A 221 -0.52 3.55 -15.06
CA SER A 221 -0.19 4.95 -15.33
C SER A 221 -1.42 5.77 -15.65
N SER A 222 -2.30 5.26 -16.52
CA SER A 222 -3.57 5.90 -16.88
C SER A 222 -4.49 6.09 -15.68
N LEU A 223 -4.57 5.10 -14.79
CA LEU A 223 -5.35 5.21 -13.56
C LEU A 223 -4.78 6.27 -12.60
N ILE A 224 -3.45 6.35 -12.47
CA ILE A 224 -2.80 7.39 -11.67
C ILE A 224 -3.06 8.77 -12.27
N MET A 225 -2.80 8.94 -13.57
CA MET A 225 -2.99 10.20 -14.27
C MET A 225 -4.44 10.67 -14.21
N ARG A 226 -5.42 9.78 -14.43
CA ARG A 226 -6.85 10.09 -14.31
C ARG A 226 -7.21 10.57 -12.90
N LYS A 227 -6.65 9.93 -11.87
CA LYS A 227 -6.90 10.29 -10.47
C LYS A 227 -6.26 11.63 -10.10
N CYS A 228 -5.09 11.94 -10.66
CA CYS A 228 -4.34 13.16 -10.35
C CYS A 228 -4.66 14.31 -11.30
N PHE A 229 -5.48 14.08 -12.34
CA PHE A 229 -5.88 15.15 -13.23
C PHE A 229 -6.72 16.16 -12.44
N PRO A 230 -6.38 17.47 -12.47
CA PRO A 230 -7.22 18.49 -11.86
C PRO A 230 -8.64 18.35 -12.37
N LYS A 231 -9.62 18.30 -11.47
CA LYS A 231 -11.02 18.36 -11.89
C LYS A 231 -11.21 19.73 -12.52
N ASN A 232 -11.50 19.76 -13.82
CA ASN A 232 -11.88 20.97 -14.52
C ASN A 232 -13.39 21.11 -14.43
N ARG A 233 -13.89 22.35 -14.32
CA ARG A 233 -15.31 22.61 -14.53
C ARG A 233 -15.70 22.12 -15.91
N LEU A 234 -16.85 21.47 -15.99
CA LEU A 234 -17.52 21.34 -17.28
C LEU A 234 -17.80 22.76 -17.79
N PRO A 235 -17.78 22.99 -19.12
CA PRO A 235 -18.11 24.29 -19.71
C PRO A 235 -19.63 24.54 -19.62
N LEU A 236 -20.18 24.45 -18.42
CA LEU A 236 -21.59 24.67 -18.11
C LEU A 236 -21.70 25.94 -17.27
N PRO A 237 -22.64 26.84 -17.58
CA PRO A 237 -22.84 28.07 -16.81
C PRO A 237 -23.39 27.79 -15.40
N THR A 238 -24.01 26.63 -15.18
CA THR A 238 -24.52 26.18 -13.88
C THR A 238 -24.62 24.65 -13.83
N ILE A 239 -24.51 24.08 -12.63
CA ILE A 239 -24.82 22.68 -12.36
C ILE A 239 -26.32 22.42 -12.15
N LYS A 240 -27.12 23.49 -12.03
CA LYS A 240 -28.57 23.37 -11.91
C LYS A 240 -29.15 22.84 -13.21
N SER A 241 -30.14 21.97 -13.08
CA SER A 241 -30.89 21.46 -14.22
C SER A 241 -31.50 22.62 -15.02
N ALA A 242 -31.59 22.49 -16.35
CA ALA A 242 -32.38 23.42 -17.17
C ALA A 242 -33.86 23.44 -16.75
N PHE A 243 -34.33 22.33 -16.14
CA PHE A 243 -35.66 22.21 -15.57
C PHE A 243 -35.60 22.53 -14.07
N HIS A 244 -36.25 23.63 -13.69
CA HIS A 244 -36.42 24.01 -12.30
C HIS A 244 -37.85 23.69 -11.87
N PHE A 245 -38.02 22.77 -10.93
CA PHE A 245 -39.31 22.54 -10.28
C PHE A 245 -39.30 23.24 -8.92
N GLN A 246 -40.26 24.11 -8.66
CA GLN A 246 -40.41 24.70 -7.32
C GLN A 246 -41.16 23.72 -6.42
N LEU A 247 -40.51 23.25 -5.37
CA LEU A 247 -41.16 22.41 -4.37
C LEU A 247 -42.13 23.27 -3.53
N PRO A 248 -43.35 22.79 -3.24
CA PRO A 248 -44.30 23.50 -2.37
C PRO A 248 -43.76 23.79 -0.96
N VAL A 249 -42.90 22.90 -0.46
CA VAL A 249 -42.19 23.05 0.81
C VAL A 249 -40.76 22.58 0.60
N ILE A 250 -39.80 23.47 0.84
CA ILE A 250 -38.37 23.13 0.84
C ILE A 250 -38.01 22.69 2.26
N PRO A 251 -37.48 21.47 2.46
CA PRO A 251 -37.01 21.03 3.77
C PRO A 251 -35.94 21.98 4.33
N ALA A 252 -35.89 22.16 5.64
CA ALA A 252 -34.90 23.04 6.28
C ALA A 252 -33.47 22.45 6.26
N SER A 253 -33.33 21.13 6.08
CA SER A 253 -32.03 20.43 6.09
C SER A 253 -32.03 19.20 5.16
N GLY A 254 -30.84 18.62 4.97
CA GLY A 254 -30.64 17.43 4.14
C GLY A 254 -30.29 17.74 2.68
N PRO A 255 -30.09 16.70 1.84
CA PRO A 255 -29.56 16.84 0.49
C PRO A 255 -30.43 17.73 -0.42
N VAL A 256 -31.75 17.67 -0.23
CA VAL A 256 -32.72 18.50 -0.97
C VAL A 256 -32.58 19.98 -0.60
N ALA A 257 -32.49 20.30 0.70
CA ALA A 257 -32.28 21.66 1.17
C ALA A 257 -30.96 22.24 0.64
N GLN A 258 -29.88 21.43 0.64
CA GLN A 258 -28.58 21.83 0.11
C GLN A 258 -28.68 22.22 -1.36
N MET A 259 -29.27 21.38 -2.23
CA MET A 259 -29.39 21.69 -3.66
C MET A 259 -30.19 22.97 -3.96
N TYR A 260 -31.26 23.24 -3.21
CA TYR A 260 -32.07 24.46 -3.40
C TYR A 260 -31.39 25.72 -2.81
N ASN A 261 -30.61 25.56 -1.75
CA ASN A 261 -29.92 26.67 -1.08
C ASN A 261 -28.52 26.94 -1.64
N LEU A 262 -28.04 26.20 -2.64
CA LEU A 262 -26.76 26.47 -3.28
C LEU A 262 -26.78 27.85 -3.98
N PRO A 263 -25.92 28.81 -3.56
CA PRO A 263 -25.74 30.05 -4.30
C PRO A 263 -25.45 29.82 -5.80
N PRO A 264 -25.73 30.81 -6.67
CA PRO A 264 -25.44 30.72 -8.10
C PRO A 264 -23.96 30.46 -8.43
N ASP A 265 -23.05 30.91 -7.54
CA ASP A 265 -21.59 30.89 -7.74
C ASP A 265 -20.88 29.71 -7.04
N VAL A 266 -21.61 28.72 -6.52
CA VAL A 266 -21.01 27.63 -5.75
C VAL A 266 -20.10 26.78 -6.64
N ASP A 267 -18.87 26.61 -6.19
CA ASP A 267 -17.87 25.75 -6.82
C ASP A 267 -18.31 24.29 -6.71
N ASP A 268 -18.69 23.70 -7.83
CA ASP A 268 -19.11 22.30 -7.96
C ASP A 268 -17.91 21.32 -7.99
N VAL A 269 -16.70 21.86 -7.93
CA VAL A 269 -15.44 21.13 -8.05
C VAL A 269 -14.86 20.76 -6.68
N VAL A 270 -15.62 20.92 -5.59
CA VAL A 270 -15.16 20.52 -4.26
C VAL A 270 -14.81 19.04 -4.29
N ASP A 271 -13.54 18.73 -4.03
CA ASP A 271 -13.08 17.35 -3.94
C ASP A 271 -13.51 16.76 -2.59
N GLU A 272 -14.80 16.46 -2.44
CA GLU A 272 -15.38 15.82 -1.24
C GLU A 272 -14.79 14.43 -0.96
N SER A 273 -13.97 13.89 -1.87
CA SER A 273 -13.41 12.55 -1.74
C SER A 273 -12.38 12.39 -0.60
N ASP A 274 -12.04 13.45 0.14
CA ASP A 274 -10.95 13.41 1.13
C ASP A 274 -11.22 14.09 2.48
N ASP A 275 -12.37 14.73 2.73
CA ASP A 275 -12.64 15.46 3.98
C ASP A 275 -13.36 14.63 5.06
N ASN A 276 -13.43 13.30 4.92
CA ASN A 276 -13.77 12.47 6.07
C ASN A 276 -12.50 12.35 6.94
N ASP A 277 -12.33 13.33 7.81
CA ASP A 277 -11.45 13.29 8.97
C ASP A 277 -11.61 11.94 9.68
N ASP A 278 -10.47 11.41 10.13
CA ASP A 278 -10.32 10.12 10.82
C ASP A 278 -11.12 10.06 12.13
N ALA A 279 -12.45 9.92 12.02
CA ALA A 279 -13.37 9.65 13.12
C ALA A 279 -14.02 8.25 13.01
N GLU A 280 -13.44 7.35 12.22
CA GLU A 280 -13.60 5.92 12.50
C GLU A 280 -12.48 5.50 13.44
N THR A 281 -12.78 5.68 14.72
CA THR A 281 -12.16 5.02 15.86
C THR A 281 -11.57 3.66 15.48
N GLU A 282 -10.27 3.54 15.73
CA GLU A 282 -9.50 2.30 15.77
C GLU A 282 -10.04 1.35 16.87
N SER A 283 -11.28 0.88 16.76
CA SER A 283 -11.88 -0.11 17.65
C SER A 283 -12.14 -1.41 16.89
N GLU A 284 -11.07 -2.10 16.49
CA GLU A 284 -11.12 -3.57 16.42
C GLU A 284 -10.98 -4.11 17.86
N ILE A 285 -12.01 -3.90 18.68
CA ILE A 285 -12.26 -4.73 19.86
C ILE A 285 -13.20 -5.83 19.37
N GLU A 286 -12.64 -6.91 18.81
CA GLU A 286 -13.36 -8.19 18.74
C GLU A 286 -13.34 -8.80 20.15
N THR A 287 -14.21 -8.32 21.06
CA THR A 287 -14.58 -9.06 22.27
C THR A 287 -15.71 -10.02 21.94
N GLU A 288 -15.33 -11.30 21.85
CA GLU A 288 -15.97 -12.52 22.36
C GLU A 288 -17.47 -12.78 22.15
N ASP A 289 -17.77 -13.95 21.58
CA ASP A 289 -18.82 -14.84 22.10
C ASP A 289 -18.22 -16.26 22.14
N ASP A 290 -17.52 -16.56 23.22
CA ASP A 290 -17.61 -17.89 23.84
C ASP A 290 -18.96 -17.90 24.59
N LYS A 291 -19.94 -18.60 24.03
CA LYS A 291 -21.11 -19.08 24.77
C LYS A 291 -21.24 -20.59 24.58
N ASP A 292 -20.66 -21.25 25.58
CA ASP A 292 -21.20 -22.37 26.35
C ASP A 292 -21.66 -23.66 25.65
N GLN A 293 -20.97 -24.71 26.11
CA GLN A 293 -21.42 -26.07 26.39
C GLN A 293 -22.94 -26.23 26.61
N ASN A 294 -23.53 -27.14 25.84
CA ASN A 294 -24.42 -28.26 26.25
C ASN A 294 -25.49 -28.51 25.18
N PHE A 295 -25.32 -29.59 24.41
CA PHE A 295 -26.21 -30.77 24.34
C PHE A 295 -25.55 -31.83 23.44
#